data_AF-A0A387AUR4-F1
#
_entry.id   AF-A0A387AUR4-F1
#
_cell.length_a   1.000
_cell.length_b   1.000
_cell.length_c   1.000
_cell.angle_alpha   90.00
_cell.angle_beta   90.00
_cell.angle_gamma   90.00
#
_symmetry.space_group_name_H-M   'P 1'
#
loop_
_entity.id
_entity.type
_entity.pdbx_description
1 polymer ?
#
loop_
_entity_poly.entity_id
_entity_poly.type
_entity_poly.pdbx_seq_one_letter_code
_entity_poly.pdbx_strand_id
1 'polypeptide(L)'
;MKNVSNIAFESYKEDLRRYDNSLYKIKFSNYDWKLSIAAYNIMLENLTSYKNMYQPQEDYDAFGVENNSEVIDIVDSFIFYNDIYQTNNDEYIVLKKH
;
A
#
# COMPACT_ATOMS: atom_id res chain seq x y z
N MET A 1 6.60 15.45 -11.51
CA MET A 1 6.25 14.04 -11.22
C MET A 1 7.39 13.41 -10.44
N LYS A 2 7.13 12.85 -9.26
CA LYS A 2 8.13 12.29 -8.34
C LYS A 2 7.83 10.81 -8.14
N ASN A 3 8.81 9.92 -8.32
CA ASN A 3 8.63 8.51 -7.94
C ASN A 3 8.58 8.45 -6.40
N VAL A 4 7.47 7.91 -5.87
CA VAL A 4 7.22 7.77 -4.44
C VAL A 4 7.05 6.31 -4.01
N SER A 5 7.23 5.35 -4.94
CA SER A 5 6.93 3.93 -4.76
C SER A 5 7.52 3.37 -3.47
N ASN A 6 8.84 3.52 -3.27
CA ASN A 6 9.52 2.98 -2.10
C ASN A 6 8.93 3.54 -0.80
N ILE A 7 8.70 4.86 -0.74
CA ILE A 7 8.16 5.48 0.46
C ILE A 7 6.72 5.02 0.71
N ALA A 8 5.90 4.98 -0.33
CA ALA A 8 4.49 4.61 -0.22
C ALA A 8 4.31 3.16 0.26
N PHE A 9 4.97 2.21 -0.41
CA PHE A 9 4.84 0.79 -0.08
C PHE A 9 5.55 0.39 1.21
N GLU A 10 6.72 0.95 1.53
CA GLU A 10 7.34 0.69 2.85
C GLU A 10 6.51 1.29 3.98
N SER A 11 5.92 2.48 3.78
CA SER A 11 5.01 3.06 4.79
C SER A 11 3.78 2.18 5.00
N TYR A 12 3.22 1.61 3.93
CA TYR A 12 2.09 0.69 4.03
C TYR A 12 2.45 -0.61 4.76
N LYS A 13 3.62 -1.20 4.46
CA LYS A 13 4.12 -2.37 5.21
C LYS A 13 4.33 -2.08 6.69
N GLU A 14 4.77 -0.88 7.06
CA GLU A 14 4.90 -0.49 8.47
C GLU A 14 3.54 -0.39 9.18
N ASP A 15 2.50 0.10 8.50
CA ASP A 15 1.15 0.14 9.05
C ASP A 15 0.58 -1.27 9.24
N LEU A 16 0.73 -2.17 8.27
CA LEU A 16 0.34 -3.59 8.38
C LEU A 16 1.01 -4.28 9.58
N ARG A 17 2.32 -4.09 9.76
CA ARG A 17 3.07 -4.62 10.93
C ARG A 17 2.56 -4.06 12.26
N ARG A 18 2.08 -2.80 12.24
CA ARG A 18 1.53 -2.13 13.42
C ARG A 18 0.12 -2.61 13.74
N TYR A 19 -0.69 -2.94 12.72
CA TYR A 19 -2.03 -3.51 12.91
C TYR A 19 -1.94 -4.88 13.60
N ASP A 20 -0.98 -5.72 13.20
CA ASP A 20 -0.74 -7.02 13.85
C ASP A 20 -0.25 -6.90 15.30
N ASN A 21 0.48 -5.82 15.61
CA ASN A 21 1.07 -5.63 16.93
C ASN A 21 1.04 -4.16 17.35
N SER A 22 0.12 -3.84 18.26
CA SER A 22 -0.06 -2.48 18.79
C SER A 22 1.18 -1.91 19.51
N LEU A 23 2.13 -2.75 19.92
CA LEU A 23 3.41 -2.35 20.52
C LEU A 23 4.52 -2.15 19.48
N TYR A 24 4.28 -2.48 18.21
CA TYR A 24 5.23 -2.26 17.13
C TYR A 24 5.51 -0.77 16.96
N LYS A 25 6.80 -0.42 16.86
CA LYS A 25 7.25 0.93 16.56
C LYS A 25 7.71 0.98 15.13
N ILE A 26 7.20 1.96 14.38
CA ILE A 26 7.59 2.22 13.00
C ILE A 26 9.10 2.37 12.92
N LYS A 27 9.73 1.59 12.05
CA LYS A 27 11.19 1.53 11.87
C LYS A 27 11.65 2.26 10.61
N PHE A 28 10.77 2.42 9.62
CA PHE A 28 11.12 3.09 8.38
C PHE A 28 11.24 4.60 8.59
N SER A 29 12.45 5.15 8.43
CA SER A 29 12.74 6.55 8.74
C SER A 29 12.00 7.56 7.88
N ASN A 30 11.62 7.15 6.66
CA ASN A 30 10.91 8.00 5.71
C ASN A 30 9.39 7.71 5.71
N TYR A 31 8.88 7.09 6.77
CA TYR A 31 7.46 6.78 6.90
C TYR A 31 6.59 8.00 6.63
N ASP A 32 5.58 7.82 5.78
CA ASP A 32 4.57 8.80 5.46
C ASP A 32 3.20 8.10 5.40
N TRP A 33 2.37 8.36 6.41
CA TRP A 33 1.04 7.78 6.52
C TRP A 33 0.11 8.16 5.36
N LYS A 34 0.32 9.31 4.71
CA LYS A 34 -0.48 9.70 3.54
C LYS A 34 -0.11 8.85 2.32
N LEU A 35 1.18 8.59 2.15
CA LEU A 35 1.65 7.71 1.08
C LEU A 35 1.32 6.24 1.36
N SER A 36 1.24 5.83 2.63
CA SER A 36 0.69 4.52 3.02
C SER A 36 -0.77 4.36 2.56
N ILE A 37 -1.66 5.31 2.89
CA ILE A 37 -3.06 5.30 2.44
C ILE A 37 -3.15 5.31 0.90
N ALA A 38 -2.28 6.08 0.24
CA ALA A 38 -2.22 6.10 -1.22
C ALA A 38 -1.84 4.73 -1.80
N ALA A 39 -0.83 4.06 -1.23
CA ALA A 39 -0.42 2.71 -1.65
C ALA A 39 -1.56 1.70 -1.49
N TYR A 40 -2.24 1.70 -0.33
CA TYR A 40 -3.40 0.86 -0.09
C TYR A 40 -4.50 1.07 -1.15
N ASN A 41 -4.94 2.32 -1.34
CA ASN A 41 -6.00 2.64 -2.32
C ASN A 41 -5.61 2.23 -3.75
N ILE A 42 -4.36 2.48 -4.14
CA ILE A 42 -3.83 2.07 -5.44
C ILE A 42 -3.88 0.55 -5.61
N MET A 43 -3.42 -0.20 -4.60
CA MET A 43 -3.45 -1.65 -4.66
C MET A 43 -4.88 -2.17 -4.69
N LEU A 44 -5.76 -1.62 -3.87
CA LEU A 44 -7.18 -1.98 -3.85
C LEU A 44 -7.83 -1.76 -5.22
N GLU A 45 -7.57 -0.62 -5.86
CA GLU A 45 -8.11 -0.28 -7.19
C GLU A 45 -7.54 -1.16 -8.32
N ASN A 46 -6.31 -1.62 -8.21
CA ASN A 46 -5.64 -2.40 -9.25
C ASN A 46 -5.83 -3.91 -9.09
N LEU A 47 -6.00 -4.39 -7.86
CA LEU A 47 -6.01 -5.82 -7.54
C LEU A 47 -7.41 -6.36 -7.24
N THR A 48 -8.38 -5.49 -6.95
CA THR A 48 -9.71 -5.91 -6.49
C THR A 48 -10.83 -5.23 -7.27
N SER A 49 -12.05 -5.74 -7.10
CA SER A 49 -13.28 -5.11 -7.61
C SER A 49 -13.88 -4.08 -6.64
N TYR A 50 -13.26 -3.81 -5.49
CA TYR A 50 -13.81 -2.94 -4.43
C TYR A 50 -13.83 -1.43 -4.77
N LYS A 51 -13.74 -1.06 -6.05
CA LYS A 51 -13.83 0.35 -6.47
C LYS A 51 -15.13 0.98 -5.98
N ASN A 52 -15.03 1.89 -5.01
CA ASN A 52 -16.14 2.62 -4.39
C ASN A 52 -17.17 1.74 -3.65
N MET A 53 -16.79 0.53 -3.21
CA MET A 53 -17.65 -0.33 -2.37
C MET A 53 -17.34 -0.13 -0.88
N TYR A 54 -18.26 -0.57 -0.01
CA TYR A 54 -17.97 -0.69 1.42
C TYR A 54 -16.81 -1.68 1.60
N GLN A 55 -15.67 -1.18 2.07
CA GLN A 55 -14.45 -1.96 2.21
C GLN A 55 -14.57 -2.85 3.46
N PRO A 56 -14.02 -4.07 3.44
CA PRO A 56 -13.84 -4.85 4.65
C PRO A 56 -13.11 -4.04 5.73
N GLN A 57 -13.37 -4.36 6.99
CA GLN A 57 -12.76 -3.64 8.13
C GLN A 57 -11.24 -3.86 8.18
N GLU A 58 -10.77 -4.99 7.65
CA GLU A 58 -9.41 -5.46 7.70
C GLU A 58 -8.83 -5.58 6.29
N ASP A 59 -7.57 -5.17 6.11
CA ASP A 59 -6.92 -5.14 4.79
C ASP A 59 -6.80 -6.53 4.16
N TYR A 60 -6.51 -7.57 4.97
CA TYR A 60 -6.38 -8.93 4.46
C TYR A 60 -7.70 -9.46 3.86
N ASP A 61 -8.84 -9.08 4.42
CA ASP A 61 -10.15 -9.41 3.83
C ASP A 61 -10.33 -8.71 2.47
N ALA A 62 -9.86 -7.47 2.35
CA ALA A 62 -9.94 -6.71 1.09
C ALA A 62 -9.12 -7.37 -0.04
N PHE A 63 -7.99 -7.98 0.30
CA PHE A 63 -7.12 -8.68 -0.65
C PHE A 63 -7.39 -10.19 -0.73
N GLY A 64 -8.36 -10.71 0.01
CA GLY A 64 -8.75 -12.12 -0.02
C GLY A 64 -7.69 -13.08 0.55
N VAL A 65 -6.94 -12.62 1.56
CA VAL A 65 -5.88 -13.36 2.25
C VAL A 65 -6.16 -13.46 3.75
N GLU A 66 -5.41 -14.30 4.46
CA GLU A 66 -5.77 -14.66 5.85
C GLU A 66 -5.19 -13.71 6.91
N ASN A 67 -4.16 -12.93 6.56
CA ASN A 67 -3.42 -12.11 7.51
C ASN A 67 -2.59 -11.01 6.82
N ASN A 68 -2.11 -10.04 7.62
CA ASN A 68 -1.31 -8.92 7.11
C ASN A 68 0.08 -9.33 6.59
N SER A 69 0.62 -10.48 6.99
CA SER A 69 1.88 -10.98 6.41
C SER A 69 1.69 -11.34 4.94
N GLU A 70 0.56 -11.97 4.59
CA GLU A 70 0.23 -12.26 3.19
C GLU A 70 -0.08 -10.98 2.40
N VAL A 71 -0.68 -9.96 3.03
CA VAL A 71 -0.84 -8.63 2.41
C VAL A 71 0.53 -8.02 2.10
N ILE A 72 1.51 -8.13 3.01
CA ILE A 72 2.89 -7.67 2.76
C ILE A 72 3.51 -8.37 1.55
N ASP A 73 3.30 -9.68 1.38
CA ASP A 73 3.78 -10.41 0.20
C ASP A 73 3.13 -9.91 -1.11
N ILE A 74 1.85 -9.53 -1.05
CA ILE A 74 1.15 -8.87 -2.17
C ILE A 74 1.75 -7.49 -2.44
N VAL A 75 2.08 -6.71 -1.41
CA VAL A 75 2.75 -5.40 -1.54
C VAL A 75 4.09 -5.56 -2.25
N ASP A 76 4.90 -6.52 -1.80
CA ASP A 76 6.22 -6.79 -2.38
C ASP A 76 6.13 -7.26 -3.84
N SER A 77 5.13 -8.08 -4.16
CA SER A 77 4.83 -8.46 -5.54
C SER A 77 4.38 -7.26 -6.38
N PHE A 78 3.53 -6.39 -5.83
CA PHE A 78 3.00 -5.24 -6.56
C PHE A 78 4.08 -4.21 -6.88
N ILE A 79 4.93 -3.84 -5.90
CA ILE A 79 6.04 -2.90 -6.12
C ILE A 79 7.11 -3.47 -7.07
N PHE A 80 7.27 -4.78 -7.12
CA PHE A 80 8.20 -5.40 -8.06
C PHE A 80 7.81 -5.12 -9.52
N TYR A 81 6.51 -5.11 -9.84
CA TYR A 81 6.01 -4.88 -11.20
C TYR A 81 5.56 -3.44 -11.48
N ASN A 82 5.45 -2.59 -10.47
CA ASN A 82 4.87 -1.25 -10.63
C ASN A 82 5.68 -0.17 -9.92
N ASP A 83 5.63 1.04 -10.49
CA ASP A 83 6.05 2.29 -9.85
C ASP A 83 4.85 3.21 -9.63
N ILE A 84 4.81 3.88 -8.48
CA ILE A 84 3.90 4.97 -8.17
C ILE A 84 4.63 6.30 -8.34
N TYR A 85 4.01 7.19 -9.09
CA TYR A 85 4.45 8.56 -9.29
C TYR A 85 3.41 9.55 -8.76
N GLN A 86 3.86 10.46 -7.89
CA GLN A 86 3.05 11.61 -7.45
C GLN A 86 3.17 12.74 -8.46
N THR A 87 2.04 13.28 -8.90
CA THR A 87 1.96 14.45 -9.78
C THR A 87 1.98 15.75 -8.97
N ASN A 88 1.97 16.90 -9.65
CA ASN A 88 1.97 18.20 -8.97
C ASN A 88 0.60 18.55 -8.35
N ASN A 89 -0.45 17.78 -8.65
CA ASN A 89 -1.81 17.97 -8.13
C ASN A 89 -2.13 17.00 -6.99
N ASP A 90 -1.11 16.36 -6.38
CA ASP A 90 -1.28 15.29 -5.39
C ASP A 90 -2.07 14.06 -5.88
N GLU A 91 -2.20 13.90 -7.20
CA GLU A 91 -2.70 12.68 -7.83
C GLU A 91 -1.58 11.65 -7.96
N TYR A 92 -1.94 10.37 -7.97
CA TYR A 92 -1.00 9.26 -8.10
C TYR A 92 -1.22 8.52 -9.42
N ILE A 93 -0.12 8.25 -10.12
CA ILE A 93 -0.11 7.48 -11.36
C ILE A 93 0.69 6.19 -11.12
N VAL A 94 0.14 5.07 -11.56
CA VAL A 94 0.82 3.77 -11.53
C VAL A 94 1.34 3.45 -12.93
N LEU A 95 2.64 3.17 -13.03
CA LEU A 95 3.28 2.72 -14.27
C LEU A 95 3.85 1.32 -14.07
N LYS A 96 3.65 0.43 -15.04
CA LYS A 96 4.27 -0.90 -15.03
C LYS A 96 5.76 -0.79 -15.32
N LYS A 97 6.57 -1.55 -14.57
CA LYS A 97 7.99 -1.75 -14.82
C LYS A 97 8.17 -2.67 -16.03
N HIS A 98 9.19 -2.39 -16.84
CA HIS A 98 9.58 -3.20 -18.00
C HIS A 98 10.58 -4.29 -17.60
#